data_AF-A0A242A3X7-F1
#
_entry.id   AF-A0A242A3X7-F1
#
_cell.length_a   1.000
_cell.length_b   1.000
_cell.length_c   1.000
_cell.angle_alpha   90.00
_cell.angle_beta   90.00
_cell.angle_gamma   90.00
#
_symmetry.space_group_name_H-M   'P 1'
#
loop_
_entity.id
_entity.type
_entity.pdbx_description
1 polymer ?
#
loop_
_entity_poly.entity_id
_entity_poly.type
_entity_poly.pdbx_seq_one_letter_code
_entity_poly.pdbx_strand_id
1 'polypeptide(L)'
;MGIEMKYYVSIFALATIIGLLFKSLHMNQWMTYVGSGALILGLILSGTLVSGDRMRANAQSDTGAKEAYVWYLFVFAIPFLLLMLFG
;
A
#
# COMPACT_ATOMS: atom_id res chain seq x y z
N MET A 1 -4.14 1.29 21.00
CA MET A 1 -3.06 1.76 20.09
C MET A 1 -1.95 0.71 19.83
N GLY A 2 -2.12 -0.58 20.19
CA GLY A 2 -0.96 -1.46 20.48
C GLY A 2 -0.62 -2.60 19.50
N ILE A 3 -1.48 -2.94 18.54
CA ILE A 3 -1.25 -4.11 17.64
C ILE A 3 -1.25 -3.69 16.17
N GLU A 4 -2.27 -2.96 15.72
CA GLU A 4 -2.36 -2.45 14.34
C GLU A 4 -1.17 -1.56 13.96
N MET A 5 -0.77 -0.64 14.84
CA MET A 5 0.43 0.17 14.64
C MET A 5 1.71 -0.66 14.49
N LYS A 6 1.81 -1.80 15.18
CA LYS A 6 2.97 -2.69 15.02
C LYS A 6 3.00 -3.33 13.63
N TYR A 7 1.84 -3.68 13.09
CA TYR A 7 1.74 -4.22 11.73
C TYR A 7 2.12 -3.17 10.68
N TYR A 8 1.62 -1.94 10.79
CA TYR A 8 2.01 -0.86 9.86
C TYR A 8 3.52 -0.61 9.89
N VAL A 9 4.11 -0.50 11.08
CA VAL A 9 5.56 -0.31 11.24
C VAL A 9 6.34 -1.49 10.66
N SER A 10 5.88 -2.73 10.89
CA SER A 10 6.55 -3.94 10.38
C SER A 10 6.46 -4.04 8.85
N ILE A 11 5.30 -3.75 8.27
CA ILE A 11 5.09 -3.71 6.82
C ILE A 11 5.98 -2.66 6.19
N PHE A 12 6.01 -1.45 6.76
CA PHE A 12 6.86 -0.37 6.28
C PHE A 12 8.35 -0.77 6.32
N ALA A 13 8.82 -1.31 7.46
CA ALA A 13 10.21 -1.73 7.62
C ALA A 13 10.59 -2.83 6.61
N LEU A 14 9.74 -3.85 6.44
CA LEU A 14 9.96 -4.91 5.45
C LEU A 14 9.98 -4.37 4.02
N ALA A 15 9.04 -3.50 3.66
CA ALA A 15 8.99 -2.86 2.35
C ALA A 15 10.24 -2.00 2.08
N THR A 16 10.75 -1.27 3.08
CA THR A 16 12.01 -0.53 2.97
C THR A 16 13.19 -1.46 2.70
N ILE A 17 13.31 -2.57 3.44
CA ILE A 17 14.39 -3.55 3.24
C ILE A 17 14.33 -4.14 1.83
N ILE A 18 13.14 -4.54 1.36
CA ILE A 18 12.94 -5.08 0.01
C ILE A 18 13.28 -4.03 -1.04
N GLY A 19 12.82 -2.79 -0.88
CA GLY A 19 13.12 -1.69 -1.80
C GLY A 19 14.62 -1.39 -1.90
N LEU A 20 15.32 -1.34 -0.77
CA LEU A 20 16.78 -1.16 -0.75
C LEU A 20 17.51 -2.33 -1.41
N LEU A 21 17.04 -3.57 -1.21
CA LEU A 21 17.59 -4.75 -1.89
C LEU A 21 17.42 -4.64 -3.41
N PHE A 22 16.22 -4.29 -3.90
CA PHE A 22 15.99 -4.10 -5.33
C PHE A 22 16.90 -3.01 -5.91
N LYS A 23 17.06 -1.89 -5.18
CA LYS A 23 17.97 -0.82 -5.59
C LYS A 23 19.42 -1.28 -5.65
N SER A 24 19.89 -2.02 -4.64
CA SER A 24 21.26 -2.57 -4.59
C SER A 24 21.54 -3.58 -5.70
N LEU A 25 20.51 -4.28 -6.18
CA LEU A 25 20.61 -5.24 -7.28
C LEU A 25 20.33 -4.60 -8.65
N HIS A 26 20.20 -3.27 -8.73
CA HIS A 26 19.85 -2.52 -9.93
C HIS A 26 18.52 -2.94 -10.58
N MET A 27 17.59 -3.48 -9.80
CA MET A 27 16.26 -3.95 -10.22
C MET A 27 15.21 -2.83 -10.23
N ASN A 28 15.54 -1.67 -10.83
CA ASN A 28 14.70 -0.47 -10.77
C ASN A 28 13.29 -0.65 -11.39
N GLN A 29 13.18 -1.48 -12.42
CA GLN A 29 11.88 -1.81 -13.04
C GLN A 29 10.97 -2.57 -12.07
N TRP A 30 11.52 -3.53 -11.31
CA TRP A 30 10.77 -4.28 -10.31
C TRP A 30 10.31 -3.40 -9.15
N MET A 31 11.17 -2.48 -8.71
CA MET A 31 10.79 -1.46 -7.71
C MET A 31 9.59 -0.63 -8.19
N THR A 32 9.61 -0.20 -9.45
CA THR A 32 8.50 0.53 -10.08
C THR A 32 7.22 -0.31 -10.10
N TYR A 33 7.27 -1.54 -10.58
CA TYR A 33 6.09 -2.41 -10.70
C TYR A 33 5.49 -2.76 -9.35
N VAL A 34 6.31 -3.07 -8.35
CA VAL A 34 5.84 -3.42 -7.01
C VAL A 34 5.22 -2.21 -6.31
N GLY A 35 5.89 -1.04 -6.37
CA GLY A 35 5.38 0.19 -5.76
C GLY A 35 4.09 0.68 -6.41
N SER A 36 4.07 0.82 -7.74
CA SER A 36 2.88 1.27 -8.47
C SER A 36 1.75 0.25 -8.43
N GLY A 37 2.06 -1.04 -8.52
CA GLY A 37 1.07 -2.12 -8.43
C GLY A 37 0.37 -2.16 -7.07
N ALA A 38 1.13 -2.07 -5.97
CA ALA A 38 0.54 -2.00 -4.63
C ALA A 38 -0.33 -0.75 -4.44
N LEU A 39 0.09 0.40 -4.95
CA LEU A 39 -0.68 1.64 -4.90
C LEU A 39 -2.00 1.52 -5.66
N ILE A 40 -1.97 1.00 -6.90
CA ILE A 40 -3.16 0.82 -7.74
C ILE A 40 -4.12 -0.18 -7.09
N LEU A 41 -3.62 -1.29 -6.56
CA LEU A 41 -4.45 -2.26 -5.84
C LEU A 41 -5.08 -1.63 -4.59
N GLY A 42 -4.34 -0.83 -3.84
CA GLY A 42 -4.88 -0.05 -2.71
C GLY A 42 -6.01 0.88 -3.14
N LEU A 43 -5.84 1.61 -4.24
CA LEU A 43 -6.88 2.49 -4.80
C LEU A 43 -8.12 1.72 -5.25
N ILE A 44 -7.97 0.60 -5.97
CA ILE A 44 -9.09 -0.23 -6.39
C ILE A 44 -9.86 -0.76 -5.16
N LEU A 45 -9.15 -1.30 -4.17
CA LEU A 45 -9.76 -1.92 -3.00
C LEU A 45 -10.35 -0.91 -2.01
N SER A 46 -9.79 0.29 -1.93
CA SER A 46 -10.35 1.41 -1.17
C SER A 46 -11.71 1.88 -1.70
N GLY A 47 -12.09 1.47 -2.90
CA GLY A 47 -13.31 1.93 -3.55
C GLY A 47 -13.25 3.37 -4.06
N THR A 48 -12.09 4.05 -3.95
CA THR A 48 -11.89 5.42 -4.45
C THR A 48 -12.13 5.58 -5.95
N LEU A 49 -11.99 4.49 -6.72
CA LEU A 49 -12.22 4.47 -8.16
C LEU A 49 -13.67 4.13 -8.56
N VAL A 50 -14.58 3.97 -7.59
CA VAL A 50 -15.99 3.62 -7.83
C VAL A 50 -16.87 4.88 -7.73
N SER A 51 -17.91 4.99 -8.58
CA SER A 51 -18.84 6.13 -8.57
C SER A 51 -19.49 6.35 -7.20
N GLY A 52 -19.75 7.63 -6.86
CA GLY A 52 -20.25 8.05 -5.54
C GLY A 52 -21.53 7.34 -5.06
N ASP A 53 -22.38 6.87 -5.98
CA ASP A 53 -23.59 6.10 -5.64
C ASP A 53 -23.25 4.72 -5.06
N ARG A 54 -22.21 4.06 -5.58
CA ARG A 54 -21.74 2.77 -5.05
C ARG A 54 -20.89 2.95 -3.79
N MET A 55 -20.22 4.08 -3.63
CA MET A 55 -19.54 4.42 -2.36
C MET A 55 -20.54 4.54 -1.20
N ARG A 56 -21.68 5.22 -1.42
CA ARG A 56 -22.75 5.33 -0.42
C ARG A 56 -23.38 3.97 -0.07
N ALA A 57 -23.46 3.05 -1.04
CA ALA A 57 -23.94 1.68 -0.79
C ALA A 57 -22.91 0.83 -0.01
N ASN A 58 -21.62 0.97 -0.28
CA ASN A 58 -20.56 0.24 0.42
C ASN A 58 -20.30 0.77 1.85
N ALA A 59 -20.58 2.05 2.12
CA ALA A 59 -20.46 2.63 3.45
C ALA A 59 -21.39 1.99 4.50
N GLN A 60 -22.46 1.29 4.07
CA GLN A 60 -23.38 0.59 4.96
C GLN A 60 -22.96 -0.87 5.25
N SER A 61 -22.03 -1.45 4.50
CA SER A 61 -21.59 -2.85 4.67
C SER A 61 -20.31 -2.98 5.51
N ASP A 62 -20.05 -2.00 6.36
CA ASP A 62 -18.72 -1.76 6.91
C ASP A 62 -18.29 -2.88 7.86
N THR A 63 -17.26 -3.61 7.45
CA THR A 63 -16.57 -4.60 8.25
C THR A 63 -15.13 -4.11 8.38
N GLY A 64 -14.77 -3.51 9.51
CA GLY A 64 -13.49 -2.79 9.71
C GLY A 64 -12.21 -3.58 9.37
N ALA A 65 -12.31 -4.91 9.24
CA ALA A 65 -11.23 -5.73 8.70
C ALA A 65 -10.84 -5.35 7.26
N LYS A 66 -11.80 -5.03 6.39
CA LYS A 66 -11.54 -4.68 4.97
C LYS A 66 -10.74 -3.39 4.83
N GLU A 67 -10.97 -2.42 5.73
CA GLU A 67 -10.29 -1.14 5.72
C GLU A 67 -8.80 -1.27 6.12
N ALA A 68 -8.50 -2.09 7.14
CA ALA A 68 -7.12 -2.31 7.59
C ALA A 68 -6.20 -2.88 6.48
N TYR A 69 -6.71 -3.85 5.69
CA TYR A 69 -5.94 -4.43 4.58
C TYR A 69 -5.66 -3.44 3.45
N VAL A 70 -6.59 -2.52 3.18
CA VAL A 70 -6.38 -1.44 2.21
C VAL A 70 -5.25 -0.52 2.67
N TRP A 71 -5.24 -0.15 3.95
CA TRP A 71 -4.16 0.66 4.51
C TRP A 71 -2.79 -0.04 4.49
N TYR A 72 -2.74 -1.36 4.67
CA TYR A 72 -1.50 -2.12 4.52
C TYR A 72 -0.89 -2.00 3.12
N LEU A 73 -1.71 -1.98 2.07
CA LEU A 73 -1.23 -1.80 0.69
C LEU A 73 -0.62 -0.40 0.48
N PHE A 74 -1.25 0.63 1.04
CA PHE A 74 -0.70 1.99 0.98
C PHE A 74 0.61 2.11 1.74
N VAL A 75 0.67 1.61 2.97
CA VAL A 75 1.90 1.63 3.79
C VAL A 75 3.03 0.83 3.13
N PHE A 76 2.71 -0.32 2.51
CA PHE A 76 3.67 -1.11 1.77
C PHE A 76 4.21 -0.38 0.53
N ALA A 77 3.38 0.39 -0.19
CA ALA A 77 3.80 1.09 -1.41
C ALA A 77 4.76 2.26 -1.14
N ILE A 78 4.62 2.95 0.00
CA ILE A 78 5.35 4.20 0.30
C ILE A 78 6.87 4.07 0.13
N PRO A 79 7.57 3.10 0.74
CA PRO A 79 9.03 3.01 0.61
C PRO A 79 9.51 2.88 -0.84
N PHE A 80 8.80 2.09 -1.66
CA PHE A 80 9.15 1.93 -3.08
C PHE A 80 8.97 3.24 -3.85
N LEU A 81 7.89 3.99 -3.59
CA LEU A 81 7.66 5.29 -4.22
C LEU A 81 8.72 6.32 -3.80
N LEU A 82 9.09 6.36 -2.51
CA LEU A 82 10.15 7.26 -2.03
C LEU A 82 11.50 6.92 -2.66
N LEU A 83 11.85 5.64 -2.73
CA LEU A 83 13.09 5.20 -3.38
C LEU A 83 13.08 5.43 -4.89
N MET A 84 11.91 5.43 -5.54
CA MET A 84 11.79 5.76 -6.96
C MET A 84 11.94 7.26 -7.22
N LEU A 85 11.44 8.11 -6.33
CA LEU A 85 11.44 9.57 -6.49
C LEU A 85 12.74 10.23 -6.02
N PHE A 86 13.36 9.70 -4.97
CA PHE A 86 14.48 10.33 -4.27
C PHE A 86 15.72 9.43 -4.14
N GLY A 87 15.62 8.17 -4.57
CA GLY A 87 16.70 7.18 -4.48
C GLY A 87 17.65 7.22 -5.67
#